data_AF-A0A3B8LJK8-F1
#
_entry.id   AF-A0A3B8LJK8-F1
#
_cell.length_a   1.000
_cell.length_b   1.000
_cell.length_c   1.000
_cell.angle_alpha   90.00
_cell.angle_beta   90.00
_cell.angle_gamma   90.00
#
_symmetry.space_group_name_H-M   'P 1'
#
loop_
_entity.id
_entity.type
_entity.pdbx_description
1 polymer ?
#
loop_
_entity_poly.entity_id
_entity_poly.type
_entity_poly.pdbx_seq_one_letter_code
_entity_poly.pdbx_strand_id
1 'polypeptide(L)' 'MVDIEVGQRWTHKMTSMAFSVALVDGDEILLEPEGDGAELTLSRNMLIQEFKCPLFRRCQSRGKQKRIKPGKIRRGARR' A
#
# COMPACT_ATOMS: atom_id res chain seq x y z
N MET A 1 14.20 3.22 1.53
CA MET A 1 13.68 3.17 2.92
C MET A 1 12.17 3.39 2.81
N VAL A 2 11.34 2.65 3.54
CA VAL A 2 9.87 2.82 3.47
C VAL A 2 9.50 4.00 4.36
N ASP A 3 9.07 5.11 3.79
CA ASP A 3 8.56 6.25 4.55
C ASP A 3 7.17 5.90 5.09
N ILE A 4 7.01 6.07 6.40
CA ILE A 4 5.79 5.74 7.14
C ILE A 4 5.19 7.06 7.59
N GLU A 5 3.97 7.31 7.13
CA GLU A 5 3.26 8.56 7.39
C GLU A 5 2.11 8.29 8.37
N VAL A 6 1.83 9.28 9.22
CA VAL A 6 0.63 9.27 10.07
C VAL A 6 -0.61 9.30 9.16
N GLY A 7 -1.63 8.51 9.51
CA GLY A 7 -2.82 8.26 8.71
C GLY A 7 -2.64 7.20 7.62
N GLN A 8 -1.45 6.63 7.44
CA GLN A 8 -1.23 5.58 6.46
C GLN A 8 -1.89 4.27 6.92
N ARG A 9 -2.70 3.67 6.04
CA ARG A 9 -3.38 2.40 6.30
C ARG A 9 -2.49 1.20 5.97
N TRP A 10 -2.16 0.39 6.96
CA TRP A 10 -1.45 -0.87 6.82
C TRP A 10 -2.39 -2.06 7.03
N THR A 11 -2.07 -3.20 6.41
CA THR A 11 -2.90 -4.42 6.54
C THR A 11 -2.05 -5.59 6.98
N HIS A 12 -2.43 -6.24 8.08
CA HIS A 12 -1.69 -7.36 8.65
C HIS A 12 -1.70 -8.57 7.70
N LYS A 13 -0.56 -9.23 7.51
CA LYS A 13 -0.39 -10.26 6.46
C LYS A 13 -1.23 -11.51 6.70
N MET A 14 -1.39 -11.93 7.95
CA MET A 14 -2.06 -13.18 8.34
C MET A 14 -3.56 -13.00 8.55
N THR A 15 -3.96 -11.94 9.27
CA THR A 15 -5.36 -11.74 9.67
C THR A 15 -6.14 -10.89 8.67
N SER A 16 -5.47 -10.21 7.73
CA SER A 16 -6.06 -9.22 6.83
C SER A 16 -6.76 -8.04 7.52
N MET A 17 -6.55 -7.88 8.84
CA MET A 17 -7.01 -6.71 9.59
C MET A 17 -6.27 -5.46 9.14
N ALA A 18 -7.00 -4.36 9.06
CA ALA A 18 -6.46 -3.07 8.67
C ALA A 18 -6.28 -2.16 9.89
N PHE A 19 -5.16 -1.46 9.88
CA PHE A 19 -4.78 -0.51 10.91
C PHE A 19 -4.31 0.78 10.26
N SER A 20 -4.56 1.90 10.90
CA SER A 20 -4.07 3.22 10.51
C SER A 20 -2.93 3.62 11.44
N VAL A 21 -1.86 4.17 10.87
CA VAL A 21 -0.77 4.72 11.67
C VAL A 21 -1.29 5.96 12.39
N ALA A 22 -1.32 5.93 13.72
CA ALA A 22 -1.75 7.06 14.55
C ALA A 22 -0.57 7.95 14.95
N LEU A 23 0.58 7.34 15.26
CA LEU A 23 1.76 8.05 15.72
C LEU A 23 3.04 7.32 15.30
N VAL A 24 4.09 8.09 15.02
CA VAL A 24 5.44 7.59 14.74
C VAL A 24 6.40 8.36 15.65
N ASP A 25 7.04 7.67 16.59
CA ASP A 25 8.06 8.24 17.47
C ASP A 25 9.35 7.42 17.37
N GLY A 26 10.35 7.99 16.69
CA GLY A 26 11.62 7.31 16.43
C GLY A 26 11.46 5.98 15.69
N ASP A 27 11.60 4.87 16.42
CA ASP A 27 11.44 3.49 15.91
C ASP A 27 10.09 2.87 16.30
N GLU A 28 9.28 3.51 17.14
CA GLU A 28 7.99 3.02 17.59
C GLU A 28 6.84 3.60 16.77
N ILE A 29 5.86 2.75 16.47
CA ILE A 29 4.70 3.09 15.66
C ILE A 29 3.44 2.62 16.38
N LEU A 30 2.52 3.55 16.58
CA LEU A 30 1.19 3.27 17.08
C LEU A 30 0.22 3.05 15.91
N LEU A 31 -0.52 1.95 15.98
CA LEU A 31 -1.49 1.52 14.99
C LEU A 31 -2.87 1.44 15.63
N GLU A 32 -3.81 2.19 15.07
CA GLU A 32 -5.24 2.12 15.44
C GLU A 32 -5.97 1.17 14.49
N PRO A 33 -6.74 0.19 15.00
CA PRO A 33 -7.54 -0.69 14.16
C PRO A 33 -8.71 0.09 13.54
N GLU A 34 -9.05 -0.21 12.28
CA GLU A 34 -10.24 0.39 11.63
C GLU A 34 -11.58 -0.27 12.03
N GLY A 35 -11.61 -1.08 13.09
CA GLY A 35 -12.80 -1.81 13.54
C GLY A 35 -12.64 -2.30 14.98
N ASP A 36 -13.35 -3.37 15.35
CA ASP A 36 -13.21 -4.00 16.67
C ASP A 36 -11.84 -4.66 16.82
N GLY A 37 -10.90 -3.91 17.38
CA GLY A 37 -9.55 -4.37 17.69
C GLY A 37 -8.94 -3.52 18.80
N ALA A 38 -7.79 -3.96 19.29
CA ALA A 38 -6.96 -3.17 20.19
C ALA A 38 -5.92 -2.37 19.39
N GLU A 39 -5.51 -1.24 19.95
CA GLU A 39 -4.34 -0.50 19.48
C GLU A 39 -3.09 -1.37 19.57
N LEU A 40 -2.20 -1.23 18.59
CA LEU A 40 -0.94 -1.97 18.53
C LEU A 40 0.22 -0.98 18.50
N THR A 41 1.15 -1.13 19.42
CA THR A 41 2.44 -0.43 19.38
C THR A 41 3.52 -1.41 18.99
N LEU A 42 4.28 -1.11 17.95
CA LEU A 42 5.33 -2.00 17.44
C LEU A 42 6.43 -1.22 16.73
N SER A 43 7.59 -1.86 16.56
CA SER A 43 8.73 -1.22 15.90
C SER A 43 8.53 -1.08 14.40
N ARG A 44 9.22 -0.11 13.79
CA ARG A 44 9.23 0.11 12.34
C ARG A 44 9.57 -1.16 11.55
N ASN A 45 10.55 -1.91 12.02
CA ASN A 45 10.98 -3.16 11.38
C ASN A 45 9.88 -4.22 11.44
N MET A 46 9.19 -4.33 12.59
CA MET A 46 8.09 -5.26 12.77
C MET A 46 6.89 -4.90 11.90
N LEU A 47 6.59 -3.59 11.71
CA LEU A 47 5.54 -3.15 10.79
C LEU A 47 5.84 -3.61 9.36
N ILE A 48 7.06 -3.39 8.89
CA ILE A 48 7.48 -3.75 7.53
C ILE A 48 7.45 -5.27 7.33
N GLN A 49 7.81 -6.04 8.38
CA GLN A 49 7.85 -7.49 8.34
C GLN A 49 6.45 -8.13 8.38
N GLU A 50 5.54 -7.64 9.24
CA GLU A 50 4.26 -8.32 9.50
C GLU A 50 3.07 -7.70 8.74
N PHE A 51 3.21 -6.48 8.23
CA PHE A 51 2.13 -5.75 7.55
C PHE A 51 2.46 -5.47 6.08
N LYS A 52 1.40 -5.27 5.29
CA LYS A 52 1.47 -4.88 3.88
C LYS A 52 1.34 -3.36 3.79
N CYS A 53 2.37 -2.70 3.25
CA CYS A 53 2.36 -1.28 2.96
C CYS A 53 1.43 -0.97 1.76
N PRO A 54 0.51 0.02 1.87
CA PRO A 54 -0.41 0.38 0.79
C PRO A 54 0.32 0.99 -0.42
N LEU A 55 1.44 1.70 -0.19
CA LEU A 55 2.21 2.35 -1.25
C LEU A 55 2.90 1.36 -2.19
N PHE A 56 3.12 0.11 -1.76
CA PHE A 56 3.70 -0.92 -2.62
C PHE A 56 2.77 -1.36 -3.77
N ARG A 57 1.44 -1.09 -3.68
CA ARG A 57 0.48 -1.48 -4.72
C ARG A 57 0.19 -0.39 -5.74
N ARG A 58 0.48 0.90 -5.47
CA ARG A 58 0.13 2.00 -6.40
C ARG A 58 1.21 2.35 -7.42
N CYS A 59 2.40 1.77 -7.36
CA CYS A 59 3.38 1.85 -8.45
C CYS A 59 3.39 0.63 -9.40
N GLN A 60 2.61 -0.43 -9.10
CA GLN A 60 2.45 -1.58 -9.99
C GLN A 60 1.07 -1.67 -10.65
N SER A 61 0.27 -0.60 -10.63
CA SER A 61 -0.76 -0.44 -11.67
C SER A 61 -0.06 -0.10 -12.97
N ARG A 62 0.56 -1.12 -13.57
CA ARG A 62 0.47 -1.46 -14.98
C ARG A 62 -0.11 -0.32 -15.81
N GLY A 63 0.71 0.70 -16.05
CA GLY A 63 0.79 1.27 -17.38
C GLY A 63 1.18 0.13 -18.30
N LYS A 64 0.21 -0.73 -18.64
CA LYS A 64 0.25 -1.52 -19.86
C LYS A 64 0.34 -0.45 -20.95
N GLN A 65 1.54 0.03 -21.25
CA GLN A 65 1.87 0.46 -22.59
C GLN A 65 1.54 -0.75 -23.44
N LYS A 66 0.32 -0.77 -23.98
CA LYS A 66 -0.10 -1.76 -24.96
C LYS A 66 0.87 -1.57 -26.10
N ARG A 67 1.92 -2.38 -26.15
CA ARG A 67 2.84 -2.43 -27.27
C ARG A 67 1.98 -2.67 -28.50
N ILE A 68 1.83 -1.65 -29.34
CA ILE A 68 1.21 -1.80 -30.64
C ILE A 68 2.17 -2.72 -31.39
N LYS A 69 1.77 -3.97 -31.63
CA LYS A 69 2.57 -4.88 -32.45
C LYS A 69 2.79 -4.20 -33.82
N PRO A 70 4.01 -4.23 -34.38
CA PRO A 70 4.23 -3.73 -35.73
C PRO A 70 3.22 -4.39 -36.68
N GLY A 71 2.39 -3.58 -37.34
CA GLY A 71 1.26 -4.03 -38.18
C GLY A 71 -0.15 -3.72 -37.66
N LYS A 72 -0.34 -3.30 -36.40
CA LYS A 72 -1.68 -2.90 -35.87
C LYS A 72 -1.89 -1.38 -35.89
N ILE A 73 -2.25 -0.83 -37.05
CA ILE A 73 -2.80 0.53 -37.13
C ILE A 73 -4.30 0.46 -36.80
N ARG A 74 -4.76 1.26 -35.84
CA ARG A 74 -6.20 1.40 -35.53
C ARG A 74 -6.87 2.19 -36.66
N ARG A 75 -7.34 1.50 -37.71
CA ARG A 75 -8.22 2.12 -38.72
C ARG A 75 -9.55 2.48 -38.04
N GLY A 76 -9.82 3.77 -37.89
CA GLY A 76 -11.15 4.25 -37.54
C GLY A 76 -11.16 5.46 -36.62
N ALA A 77 -10.92 6.64 -37.18
CA ALA A 77 -11.73 7.80 -36.85
C ALA A 77 -12.57 8.09 -38.11
N ARG A 78 -13.81 7.59 -38.15
CA ARG A 78 -14.79 8.03 -39.16
C ARG A 78 -15.12 9.48 -38.79
N ARG A 79 -14.76 10.42 -39.67
CA ARG A 79 -15.41 11.73 -39.72
C ARG A 79 -16.83 11.54 -40.27
#